data_AF-A0A3M5E9W7-F1
#
_entry.id   AF-A0A3M5E9W7-F1
#
_cell.length_a   1.000
_cell.length_b   1.000
_cell.length_c   1.000
_cell.angle_alpha   90.00
_cell.angle_beta   90.00
_cell.angle_gamma   90.00
#
_symmetry.space_group_name_H-M   'P 1'
#
loop_
_entity.id
_entity.type
_entity.pdbx_description
1 polymer ?
#
loop_
_entity_poly.entity_id
_entity_poly.type
_entity_poly.pdbx_seq_one_letter_code
_entity_poly.pdbx_strand_id
1 'polypeptide(L)' 'MGMLITAAVKQIINSSVEDAGYPIAGMTSARLLSAGQPGGLLYGPRSPRYGSD' A
#
# COMPACT_ATOMS: atom_id res chain seq x y z
N MET A 1 -30.46 18.72 -14.41
CA MET A 1 -29.14 18.35 -14.96
C MET A 1 -28.04 18.16 -13.91
N GLY A 2 -28.16 18.67 -12.68
CA GLY A 2 -27.11 18.50 -11.65
C GLY A 2 -26.96 17.08 -11.07
N MET A 3 -28.04 16.30 -10.95
CA MET A 3 -27.99 14.98 -10.28
C MET A 3 -27.09 13.96 -10.97
N LEU A 4 -27.09 13.89 -12.31
CA LEU A 4 -26.24 12.94 -13.06
C LEU A 4 -24.76 13.28 -12.93
N ILE A 5 -24.43 14.58 -12.94
CA ILE A 5 -23.05 15.06 -12.78
C ILE A 5 -22.54 14.71 -11.38
N THR A 6 -23.34 14.99 -10.35
CA THR A 6 -23.00 14.64 -8.97
C THR A 6 -22.85 13.13 -8.77
N ALA A 7 -23.73 12.31 -9.37
CA ALA A 7 -23.63 10.85 -9.30
C ALA A 7 -22.38 10.30 -9.98
N ALA A 8 -22.02 10.82 -11.16
CA ALA A 8 -20.80 10.42 -11.87
C ALA A 8 -19.54 10.80 -11.09
N VAL A 9 -19.48 12.00 -10.52
CA VAL A 9 -18.36 12.43 -9.66
C VAL A 9 -18.25 11.52 -8.43
N LYS A 10 -19.37 11.20 -7.78
CA LYS A 10 -19.39 10.30 -6.61
C LYS A 10 -18.94 8.88 -6.97
N GLN A 11 -19.35 8.38 -8.14
CA GLN A 11 -18.95 7.07 -8.65
C GLN A 11 -17.45 7.01 -8.93
N ILE A 12 -16.87 8.05 -9.55
CA ILE A 12 -15.43 8.13 -9.85
C ILE A 12 -14.61 8.22 -8.56
N ILE A 13 -15.04 9.03 -7.59
CA ILE A 13 -14.33 9.16 -6.31
C ILE A 13 -14.32 7.82 -5.56
N ASN A 14 -15.47 7.17 -5.44
CA ASN A 14 -15.56 5.87 -4.78
C ASN A 14 -14.72 4.80 -5.51
N SER A 15 -14.80 4.70 -6.84
CA SER A 15 -14.03 3.69 -7.59
C SER A 15 -12.53 3.99 -7.67
N SER A 16 -12.11 5.25 -7.71
CA SER A 16 -10.70 5.61 -7.93
C SER A 16 -9.90 5.71 -6.63
N VAL A 17 -10.54 6.17 -5.55
CA VAL A 17 -9.87 6.41 -4.27
C VAL A 17 -9.92 5.17 -3.36
N GLU A 18 -11.02 4.41 -3.37
CA GLU A 18 -11.15 3.23 -2.49
C GLU A 18 -10.47 1.97 -3.07
N ASP A 19 -10.56 1.71 -4.38
CA ASP A 19 -10.18 0.39 -4.92
C ASP A 19 -8.67 0.20 -5.20
N ALA A 20 -7.92 1.26 -5.52
CA ALA A 20 -6.53 1.09 -5.97
C ALA A 20 -5.49 1.64 -4.98
N GLY A 21 -5.75 2.81 -4.37
CA GLY A 21 -4.76 3.49 -3.53
C GLY A 21 -4.42 2.73 -2.25
N TYR A 22 -5.46 2.26 -1.54
CA TYR A 22 -5.32 1.55 -0.27
C TYR A 22 -4.57 0.20 -0.38
N PRO A 23 -4.94 -0.72 -1.30
CA PRO A 23 -4.22 -1.99 -1.42
C PRO A 23 -2.79 -1.82 -1.96
N ILE A 24 -2.55 -0.88 -2.89
CA ILE A 24 -1.21 -0.63 -3.43
C ILE A 24 -0.29 0.00 -2.38
N ALA A 25 -0.79 0.95 -1.58
CA ALA A 25 -0.02 1.50 -0.46
C ALA A 25 0.30 0.42 0.58
N GLY A 26 -0.64 -0.48 0.88
CA GLY A 26 -0.42 -1.63 1.78
C GLY A 26 0.66 -2.58 1.26
N MET A 27 0.59 -2.95 -0.02
CA MET A 27 1.58 -3.84 -0.65
C MET A 27 2.97 -3.19 -0.71
N THR A 28 3.03 -1.90 -1.03
CA THR A 28 4.29 -1.14 -1.07
C THR A 28 4.89 -1.02 0.32
N SER A 29 4.08 -0.72 1.34
CA SER A 29 4.53 -0.65 2.73
C SER A 29 5.05 -2.00 3.21
N ALA A 30 4.36 -3.10 2.86
CA ALA A 30 4.84 -4.44 3.18
C ALA A 30 6.18 -4.77 2.50
N ARG A 31 6.40 -4.32 1.27
CA ARG A 31 7.69 -4.51 0.57
C ARG A 31 8.80 -3.65 1.17
N LEU A 32 8.54 -2.40 1.53
CA LEU A 32 9.54 -1.50 2.11
C LEU A 32 9.86 -1.81 3.57
N LEU A 33 8.87 -2.24 4.36
CA LEU A 33 8.99 -2.41 5.82
C LEU A 33 9.12 -3.88 6.25
N SER A 34 9.21 -4.83 5.31
CA SER A 34 9.50 -6.23 5.64
C SER A 34 11.02 -6.45 5.68
N ALA A 35 11.48 -7.17 6.69
CA ALA A 35 12.89 -7.49 6.86
C ALA A 35 13.31 -8.76 6.09
N GLY A 36 14.49 -8.75 5.48
CA GLY A 36 15.04 -9.89 4.73
C GLY A 36 14.45 -10.09 3.34
N GLN A 37 13.95 -9.01 2.72
CA GLN A 37 13.62 -8.95 1.30
C GLN A 37 14.69 -8.13 0.58
N PRO A 38 15.05 -8.44 -0.68
CA PRO A 38 16.01 -7.65 -1.45
C PRO A 38 15.59 -6.18 -1.53
N GLY A 39 16.41 -5.28 -0.97
CA GLY A 39 16.13 -3.84 -0.91
C GLY A 39 15.11 -3.39 0.16
N GLY A 40 14.71 -4.29 1.06
CA GLY A 40 13.86 -4.01 2.23
C GLY A 40 14.68 -3.73 3.49
N LEU A 41 14.08 -3.92 4.66
CA LEU A 41 14.78 -3.72 5.92
C LEU A 41 15.77 -4.85 6.23
N LEU A 42 16.86 -4.51 6.91
CA LEU A 42 17.73 -5.51 7.53
C LEU A 42 17.03 -6.14 8.74
N TYR A 43 17.36 -7.40 9.03
CA TYR A 43 16.91 -8.04 10.26
C TYR A 43 17.40 -7.25 11.49
N GLY A 44 16.51 -7.04 12.47
CA GLY A 44 16.86 -6.37 13.72
C GLY A 44 17.68 -7.24 14.67
N PRO A 45 18.31 -6.66 15.71
CA PRO A 45 19.26 -7.33 16.62
C PRO A 45 18.68 -8.48 17.46
N ARG A 46 17.35 -8.62 17.52
CA ARG A 46 16.68 -9.73 18.21
C ARG A 46 16.23 -10.86 17.27
N SER A 47 16.41 -10.70 15.97
CA SER A 47 16.10 -11.76 15.00
C SER A 47 17.18 -12.83 15.03
N PRO A 48 16.84 -14.12 14.95
CA PRO A 48 17.80 -15.20 14.72
C PRO A 48 18.61 -15.02 13.42
N ARG A 49 18.13 -14.17 12.51
CA ARG A 49 18.74 -13.87 11.21
C ARG A 49 19.46 -12.51 11.19
N TYR A 50 19.82 -11.99 12.36
CA TYR A 50 20.55 -10.72 12.47
C TYR A 50 21.88 -10.78 11.72
N GLY A 51 22.16 -9.77 10.88
CA GLY A 51 23.40 -9.69 10.09
C GLY A 51 23.55 -10.77 9.02
N SER A 52 22.47 -11.47 8.67
CA SER A 52 22.48 -12.60 7.71
C SER A 52 22.05 -12.21 6.29
N ASP A 53 22.00 -10.91 5.98
CA ASP A 53 21.62 -10.35 4.67
C ASP A 53 22.85 -10.04 3.83
#